data_AF-W1XKJ4-F1
#
_entry.id   AF-W1XKJ4-F1
#
_cell.length_a   1.000
_cell.length_b   1.000
_cell.length_c   1.000
_cell.angle_alpha   90.00
_cell.angle_beta   90.00
_cell.angle_gamma   90.00
#
_symmetry.space_group_name_H-M   'P 1'
#
loop_
_entity.id
_entity.type
_entity.pdbx_description
1 polymer ?
#
loop_
_entity_poly.entity_id
_entity_poly.type
_entity_poly.pdbx_seq_one_letter_code
_entity_poly.pdbx_strand_id
1 'polypeptide(L)' 'APLPPYRVLTGLVDRFGRTQTFHREAAGEFSGEITGVTDGAGRHFRLVLTTQAQRAEEARKQHTASLFSPDTPRPLSAS' A
#
# COMPACT_ATOMS: atom_id res chain seq x y z
N ALA A 1 33.89 -14.14 5.97
CA ALA A 1 33.46 -13.45 7.20
C ALA A 1 32.06 -13.92 7.57
N PRO A 2 31.72 -14.12 8.85
CA PRO A 2 30.35 -14.39 9.25
C PRO A 2 29.48 -13.19 8.85
N LEU A 3 28.30 -13.48 8.32
CA LEU A 3 27.38 -12.43 7.94
C LEU A 3 26.88 -11.70 9.20
N PRO A 4 26.67 -10.37 9.17
CA PRO A 4 26.24 -9.61 10.34
C PRO A 4 24.92 -10.16 10.93
N PRO A 5 24.71 -10.06 12.25
CA PRO A 5 23.55 -10.64 12.93
C PRO A 5 22.21 -10.01 12.49
N TYR A 6 22.25 -8.81 11.91
CA TYR A 6 21.08 -8.12 11.38
C TYR A 6 21.19 -7.96 9.86
N ARG A 7 20.06 -8.15 9.18
CA ARG A 7 19.90 -7.97 7.73
C ARG A 7 18.92 -6.82 7.51
N VAL A 8 19.23 -5.95 6.56
CA VAL A 8 18.30 -4.92 6.10
C VAL A 8 17.59 -5.44 4.86
N LEU A 9 16.26 -5.36 4.84
CA LEU A 9 15.47 -5.70 3.66
C LEU A 9 15.58 -4.58 2.63
N THR A 10 16.39 -4.76 1.60
CA THR A 10 16.66 -3.77 0.54
C THR A 10 15.85 -4.02 -0.73
N GLY A 11 15.17 -5.15 -0.83
CA GLY A 11 14.34 -5.47 -1.98
C GLY A 11 13.85 -6.90 -2.00
N LEU A 12 13.10 -7.23 -3.05
CA LEU A 12 12.60 -8.57 -3.36
C LEU A 12 12.98 -8.93 -4.79
N VAL A 13 13.29 -10.20 -5.02
CA VAL A 13 13.57 -10.75 -6.34
C VAL A 13 12.73 -12.01 -6.51
N ASP A 14 12.00 -12.11 -7.62
CA ASP A 14 11.23 -13.31 -7.93
C ASP A 14 12.05 -14.35 -8.74
N ARG A 15 11.46 -15.51 -9.01
CA ARG A 15 12.12 -16.61 -9.74
C ARG A 15 12.53 -16.28 -11.18
N PHE A 16 11.99 -15.19 -11.74
CA PHE A 16 12.26 -14.74 -13.11
C PHE A 16 13.29 -13.60 -13.12
N GLY A 17 13.83 -13.21 -11.97
CA GLY A 17 14.80 -12.12 -11.85
C GLY A 17 14.18 -10.72 -11.86
N ARG A 18 12.84 -10.60 -11.75
CA ARG A 18 12.22 -9.27 -11.60
C ARG A 18 12.48 -8.76 -10.19
N THR A 19 12.84 -7.49 -10.10
CA THR A 19 13.25 -6.86 -8.85
C THR A 19 12.22 -5.84 -8.37
N GLN A 20 12.14 -5.70 -7.05
CA GLN A 20 11.61 -4.52 -6.37
C GLN A 20 12.69 -4.01 -5.43
N THR A 21 13.19 -2.81 -5.66
CA THR A 21 14.21 -2.15 -4.83
C THR A 21 13.52 -1.24 -3.83
N PHE A 22 13.82 -1.40 -2.55
CA PHE A 22 13.26 -0.58 -1.48
C PHE A 22 14.18 0.59 -1.16
N HIS A 23 13.61 1.78 -1.15
CA HIS A 23 14.27 3.01 -0.75
C HIS A 23 13.98 3.27 0.71
N ARG A 24 15.00 3.67 1.46
CA ARG A 24 14.89 3.93 2.88
C ARG A 24 15.25 5.36 3.19
N GLU A 25 14.59 5.91 4.21
CA GLU A 25 14.93 7.24 4.69
C GLU A 25 16.35 7.25 5.27
N ALA A 26 17.16 8.21 4.84
CA ALA A 26 18.58 8.23 5.18
C ALA A 26 18.80 8.71 6.62
N ALA A 27 17.97 9.63 7.12
CA ALA A 27 18.14 10.28 8.41
C ALA A 27 16.81 10.80 8.99
N GLY A 28 16.80 11.14 10.27
CA GLY A 28 15.62 11.66 10.97
C GLY A 28 14.83 10.58 11.71
N GLU A 29 13.62 10.94 12.14
CA GLU A 29 12.74 10.10 12.97
C GLU A 29 12.43 8.74 12.34
N PHE A 30 12.33 8.69 11.01
CA PHE A 30 12.03 7.49 10.25
C PHE A 30 13.28 6.85 9.61
N SER A 31 14.48 7.16 10.08
CA SER A 31 15.72 6.64 9.50
C SER A 31 15.69 5.12 9.41
N GLY A 32 15.99 4.61 8.22
CA GLY A 32 15.93 3.19 7.92
C GLY A 32 14.53 2.67 7.60
N GLU A 33 13.44 3.42 7.76
CA GLU A 33 12.13 2.98 7.28
C GLU A 33 12.05 3.00 5.75
N ILE A 34 11.22 2.13 5.17
CA ILE A 34 11.00 2.10 3.72
C ILE A 34 10.09 3.27 3.34
N THR A 35 10.52 4.10 2.39
CA THR A 35 9.78 5.28 1.93
C THR A 35 9.33 5.16 0.48
N GLY A 36 9.85 4.19 -0.26
CA GLY A 36 9.48 3.97 -1.65
C GLY A 36 9.98 2.65 -2.22
N VAL A 37 9.49 2.34 -3.42
CA VAL A 37 9.82 1.13 -4.17
C VAL A 37 10.11 1.50 -5.61
N THR A 38 11.18 0.95 -6.19
CA THR A 38 11.40 0.94 -7.64
C THR A 38 11.22 -0.48 -8.16
N ASP A 39 10.38 -0.69 -9.16
CA ASP A 39 10.26 -1.99 -9.81
C ASP A 39 11.27 -2.21 -10.93
N GLY A 40 11.35 -3.43 -11.45
CA GLY A 40 12.26 -3.79 -12.54
C GLY A 40 12.01 -3.06 -13.88
N ALA A 41 10.90 -2.33 -14.02
CA ALA A 41 10.64 -1.46 -15.18
C ALA A 41 11.11 -0.01 -14.93
N GLY A 42 11.70 0.28 -13.76
CA GLY A 42 12.14 1.62 -13.38
C GLY A 42 11.02 2.53 -12.88
N ARG A 43 9.82 2.00 -12.61
CA ARG A 43 8.74 2.82 -12.04
C ARG A 43 8.98 3.05 -10.56
N HIS A 44 8.84 4.30 -10.14
CA HIS A 44 9.03 4.72 -8.75
C HIS A 44 7.69 4.91 -8.05
N PHE A 45 7.55 4.30 -6.88
CA PHE A 45 6.39 4.41 -6.03
C PHE A 45 6.81 4.99 -4.68
N ARG A 46 6.01 5.92 -4.15
CA ARG A 46 6.15 6.40 -2.78
C ARG A 46 5.29 5.54 -1.86
N LEU A 47 5.85 5.16 -0.71
CA LEU A 47 5.07 4.53 0.32
C LEU A 47 4.21 5.58 1.02
N VAL A 48 2.90 5.33 1.06
CA VAL A 48 1.93 6.16 1.79
C VAL A 48 1.38 5.30 2.92
N LEU A 49 1.71 5.68 4.15
CA LEU A 49 1.30 4.95 5.34
C LEU A 49 -0.05 5.46 5.83
N THR A 50 -0.95 4.54 6.19
CA THR A 50 -2.21 4.84 6.89
C THR A 50 -2.25 4.10 8.20
N THR A 51 -2.86 4.71 9.21
CA THR A 51 -3.05 4.04 10.50
C THR A 51 -4.23 3.09 10.44
N GLN A 52 -4.20 2.08 11.30
CA GLN A 52 -5.33 1.15 11.42
C GLN A 52 -6.62 1.86 11.84
N ALA A 53 -6.51 2.87 12.72
CA ALA A 53 -7.65 3.67 13.16
C ALA A 53 -8.29 4.46 12.00
N GLN A 54 -7.48 5.11 11.15
CA GLN A 54 -7.97 5.81 9.95
C GLN A 54 -8.72 4.86 9.02
N ARG A 55 -8.15 3.68 8.74
CA ARG A 55 -8.79 2.68 7.88
C ARG A 55 -10.10 2.17 8.48
N ALA A 56 -10.15 1.95 9.81
CA ALA A 56 -11.35 1.53 10.50
C ALA A 56 -12.46 2.60 10.44
N GLU A 57 -12.10 3.87 10.54
CA GLU A 57 -13.04 4.99 10.40
C GLU A 57 -13.55 5.13 8.96
N GLU A 58 -12.69 5.02 7.96
CA GLU A 58 -13.10 5.03 6.54
C GLU A 58 -14.02 3.86 6.21
N ALA A 59 -13.71 2.65 6.68
CA ALA A 59 -14.56 1.49 6.50
C ALA A 59 -15.94 1.68 7.16
N ARG A 60 -16.00 2.30 8.35
CA ARG A 60 -17.26 2.66 9.00
C ARG A 60 -18.05 3.67 8.16
N LYS A 61 -17.40 4.72 7.64
CA LYS A 61 -18.02 5.75 6.79
C LYS A 61 -18.58 5.14 5.49
N GLN A 62 -17.83 4.25 4.84
CA GLN A 62 -18.28 3.53 3.65
C GLN A 62 -19.49 2.65 3.95
N HIS A 63 -19.47 1.92 5.07
CA HIS A 63 -20.60 1.09 5.48
C HIS A 63 -21.87 1.94 5.75
N THR A 64 -21.73 3.09 6.40
CA THR A 64 -22.86 4.02 6.57
C THR A 64 -23.34 4.58 5.23
N ALA A 65 -22.43 4.98 4.33
CA ALA A 65 -22.83 5.50 3.01
C ALA A 65 -23.54 4.44 2.17
N SER A 66 -23.14 3.16 2.25
CA SER A 66 -23.84 2.07 1.58
C SER A 66 -25.24 1.82 2.13
N LEU A 67 -25.44 1.96 3.45
CA LEU A 67 -26.76 1.80 4.09
C LEU A 67 -27.73 2.94 3.74
N PHE A 68 -27.19 4.13 3.47
CA PHE A 68 -27.96 5.31 3.09
C PHE A 68 -27.98 5.57 1.58
N SER A 69 -27.43 4.67 0.76
CA SER A 69 -27.57 4.77 -0.69
C SER A 69 -29.02 4.47 -1.06
N PRO A 70 -29.73 5.37 -1.77
CA PRO A 70 -31.12 5.16 -2.12
C PRO A 70 -31.21 3.97 -3.08
N ASP A 71 -31.95 2.94 -2.65
CA ASP A 71 -32.32 1.81 -3.49
C ASP A 71 -33.15 2.37 -4.65
N THR A 72 -32.51 2.60 -5.80
CA THR A 72 -33.17 3.26 -6.92
C THR A 72 -34.02 2.19 -7.60
N PRO A 73 -35.36 2.23 -7.52
CA PRO A 73 -36.18 1.18 -8.10
C PRO A 73 -35.98 1.15 -9.61
N ARG A 74 -35.69 -0.04 -10.15
CA ARG A 74 -35.59 -0.29 -11.58
C ARG A 74 -36.89 0.16 -12.24
N PRO A 75 -36.90 1.10 -13.20
CA PRO A 75 -38.12 1.46 -13.90
C PRO A 75 -38.60 0.23 -14.69
N LEU A 76 -39.84 -0.19 -14.45
CA LEU A 76 -40.51 -1.18 -15.27
C LEU A 76 -40.81 -0.51 -16.62
N SER A 77 -39.97 -0.78 -17.62
CA SER A 77 -40.28 -0.41 -19.01
C SER A 77 -41.59 -1.08 -19.41
N ALA A 78 -42.62 -0.29 -19.66
CA ALA A 78 -43.85 -0.74 -20.30
C ALA A 78 -43.56 -0.99 -21.79
N SER A 79 -44.01 -2.16 -22.28
CA SER A 79 -44.05 -2.53 -23.71
C SER A 79 -45.10 -1.73 -24.48
#